data_AF-A0A9X4BIC9-F1
#
_entry.id   AF-A0A9X4BIC9-F1
#
_cell.length_a   1.000
_cell.length_b   1.000
_cell.length_c   1.000
_cell.angle_alpha   90.00
_cell.angle_beta   90.00
_cell.angle_gamma   90.00
#
_symmetry.space_group_name_H-M   'P 1'
#
loop_
_entity.id
_entity.type
_entity.pdbx_description
1 polymer ?
#
loop_
_entity_poly.entity_id
_entity_poly.type
_entity_poly.pdbx_seq_one_letter_code
_entity_poly.pdbx_strand_id
1 'polypeptide(L)'
;MQTLLFAALLATGASVDSSIPAADSAVTPNVVVRWFNGGLVNVGTNTACISDPPIFQVRTSGYAGFSYLPPSNPPGVGEVFYTHVLVSHPGNPCGGSVVGLELILPPGIQTAISTTDPVFCFGITPNNVLFNYANEATYGCPQTLPQGLEGLAVRAPRGGAGGGGWAMRQGSWMEIFVPLKSSVVQNGDQKIRWRLNPAIAVVGYLETPVFVDDDVIFRTSQEDIVLPVELCSGSQPPQGC
;
A
#
# COMPACT_ATOMS: atom_id res chain seq x y z
N MET A 1 -66.44 -55.49 -27.97
CA MET A 1 -65.12 -56.08 -28.31
C MET A 1 -64.14 -54.95 -28.51
N GLN A 2 -62.97 -55.05 -27.85
CA GLN A 2 -61.75 -54.21 -27.99
C GLN A 2 -61.89 -52.72 -27.62
N THR A 3 -61.48 -52.27 -26.42
CA THR A 3 -60.11 -52.10 -25.89
C THR A 3 -59.25 -51.15 -26.71
N LEU A 4 -58.94 -49.96 -26.16
CA LEU A 4 -57.58 -49.39 -26.14
C LEU A 4 -57.49 -48.21 -25.16
N LEU A 5 -56.72 -48.46 -24.09
CA LEU A 5 -56.20 -47.50 -23.12
C LEU A 5 -55.27 -46.49 -23.82
N PHE A 6 -55.35 -45.21 -23.45
CA PHE A 6 -54.25 -44.26 -23.56
C PHE A 6 -53.95 -43.71 -22.17
N ALA A 7 -52.81 -44.09 -21.61
CA ALA A 7 -52.26 -43.54 -20.37
C ALA A 7 -51.45 -42.28 -20.70
N ALA A 8 -51.86 -41.12 -20.19
CA ALA A 8 -51.09 -39.89 -20.26
C ALA A 8 -50.13 -39.83 -19.06
N LEU A 9 -48.82 -39.90 -19.33
CA LEU A 9 -47.76 -39.66 -18.36
C LEU A 9 -47.71 -38.16 -18.04
N LEU A 10 -47.95 -37.80 -16.79
CA LEU A 10 -47.68 -36.46 -16.23
C LEU A 10 -46.17 -36.33 -15.98
N ALA A 11 -45.49 -35.49 -16.75
CA ALA A 11 -44.13 -35.06 -16.45
C ALA A 11 -44.20 -33.86 -15.49
N THR A 12 -43.96 -34.08 -14.20
CA THR A 12 -43.71 -33.02 -13.23
C THR A 12 -42.29 -32.51 -13.41
N GLY A 13 -42.12 -31.30 -13.95
CA GLY A 13 -40.85 -30.59 -13.96
C GLY A 13 -40.42 -30.24 -12.54
N ALA A 14 -39.31 -30.80 -12.08
CA ALA A 14 -38.66 -30.37 -10.86
C ALA A 14 -37.88 -29.07 -11.15
N SER A 15 -38.32 -27.96 -10.57
CA SER A 15 -37.56 -26.71 -10.54
C SER A 15 -36.32 -26.92 -9.68
N VAL A 16 -35.14 -26.90 -10.29
CA VAL A 16 -33.88 -26.83 -9.54
C VAL A 16 -33.77 -25.40 -9.02
N ASP A 17 -34.10 -25.22 -7.75
CA ASP A 17 -33.94 -23.95 -7.06
C ASP A 17 -32.44 -23.70 -6.91
N SER A 18 -31.90 -22.91 -7.85
CA SER A 18 -30.50 -22.47 -7.83
C SER A 18 -30.41 -21.32 -6.85
N SER A 19 -30.46 -21.63 -5.56
CA SER A 19 -30.10 -20.68 -4.52
C SER A 19 -28.61 -20.40 -4.63
N ILE A 20 -28.28 -19.33 -5.34
CA ILE A 20 -26.97 -18.68 -5.29
C ILE A 20 -26.67 -18.47 -3.80
N PRO A 21 -25.55 -18.97 -3.26
CA PRO A 21 -25.18 -18.66 -1.89
C PRO A 21 -25.11 -17.14 -1.77
N ALA A 22 -25.85 -16.61 -0.80
CA ALA A 22 -25.85 -15.20 -0.47
C ALA A 22 -24.40 -14.71 -0.42
N ALA A 23 -24.12 -13.61 -1.12
CA ALA A 23 -22.85 -12.93 -1.03
C ALA A 23 -22.49 -12.79 0.46
N ASP A 24 -21.34 -13.34 0.83
CA ASP A 24 -20.77 -13.20 2.16
C ASP A 24 -20.84 -11.72 2.51
N SER A 25 -21.57 -11.41 3.58
CA SER A 25 -21.81 -10.03 3.97
C SER A 25 -20.45 -9.42 4.27
N ALA A 26 -19.99 -8.49 3.43
CA ALA A 26 -18.72 -7.81 3.63
C ALA A 26 -18.66 -7.29 5.06
N VAL A 27 -17.77 -7.87 5.86
CA VAL A 27 -17.58 -7.51 7.27
C VAL A 27 -17.23 -6.01 7.28
N THR A 28 -18.14 -5.20 7.82
CA THR A 28 -17.87 -3.78 8.00
C THR A 28 -16.81 -3.64 9.08
N PRO A 29 -15.66 -2.99 8.80
CA PRO A 29 -14.59 -2.90 9.79
C PRO A 29 -15.07 -2.15 11.02
N ASN A 30 -14.75 -2.70 12.20
CA ASN A 30 -15.11 -2.08 13.47
C ASN A 30 -14.23 -0.84 13.75
N VAL A 31 -13.01 -0.78 13.19
CA VAL A 31 -12.08 0.34 13.39
C VAL A 31 -11.33 0.70 12.11
N VAL A 32 -11.45 1.95 11.67
CA VAL A 32 -10.61 2.54 10.60
C VAL A 32 -9.41 3.22 11.25
N VAL A 33 -8.22 2.69 10.98
CA VAL A 33 -6.97 3.23 11.51
C VAL A 33 -6.59 4.50 10.77
N ARG A 34 -6.15 5.55 11.46
CA ARG A 34 -5.69 6.79 10.82
C ARG A 34 -4.17 6.76 10.68
N TRP A 35 -3.67 7.40 9.62
CA TRP A 35 -2.24 7.59 9.42
C TRP A 35 -1.72 8.83 10.15
N PHE A 36 -0.55 8.71 10.77
CA PHE A 36 0.27 9.83 11.21
C PHE A 36 1.37 10.09 10.19
N ASN A 37 1.15 11.13 9.40
CA ASN A 37 2.01 11.50 8.29
C ASN A 37 3.02 12.56 8.72
N GLY A 38 4.23 12.42 8.19
CA GLY A 38 5.23 13.48 8.14
C GLY A 38 4.87 14.56 7.13
N GLY A 39 5.75 15.53 7.00
CA GLY A 39 5.59 16.61 6.03
C GLY A 39 5.75 16.14 4.58
N LEU A 40 5.04 16.79 3.66
CA LEU A 40 5.26 16.63 2.22
C LEU A 40 6.63 17.18 1.83
N VAL A 41 7.42 16.37 1.14
CA VAL A 41 8.76 16.72 0.65
C VAL A 41 8.80 16.61 -0.87
N ASN A 42 9.36 17.64 -1.51
CA ASN A 42 9.66 17.63 -2.95
C ASN A 42 11.09 17.13 -3.16
N VAL A 43 11.27 16.16 -4.06
CA VAL A 43 12.57 15.54 -4.34
C VAL A 43 12.89 15.65 -5.83
N GLY A 44 13.94 16.42 -6.11
CA GLY A 44 14.45 16.64 -7.45
C GLY A 44 13.62 17.58 -8.31
N THR A 45 14.21 18.00 -9.42
CA THR A 45 13.56 18.81 -10.45
C THR A 45 13.65 18.13 -11.81
N ASN A 46 12.72 18.46 -12.70
CA ASN A 46 12.76 18.11 -14.11
C ASN A 46 12.35 19.32 -14.96
N THR A 47 12.65 19.25 -16.25
CA THR A 47 12.18 20.23 -17.24
C THR A 47 10.93 19.67 -17.91
N ALA A 48 9.89 20.50 -17.99
CA ALA A 48 8.64 20.13 -18.64
C ALA A 48 8.86 19.89 -20.14
N CYS A 49 8.23 18.84 -20.67
CA CYS A 49 8.35 18.53 -22.09
C CYS A 49 7.82 19.62 -22.99
N ILE A 50 8.57 19.87 -24.07
CA ILE A 50 8.14 20.73 -25.18
C ILE A 50 7.90 22.18 -24.69
N SER A 51 8.47 22.57 -23.54
CA SER A 51 8.45 23.95 -23.07
C SER A 51 9.62 24.75 -23.64
N ASP A 52 9.30 25.83 -24.34
CA ASP A 52 10.25 26.86 -24.78
C ASP A 52 9.67 28.25 -24.40
N PRO A 53 10.20 28.93 -23.37
CA PRO A 53 11.41 28.59 -22.61
C PRO A 53 11.22 27.40 -21.65
N PRO A 54 12.32 26.76 -21.18
CA PRO A 54 12.26 25.63 -20.25
C PRO A 54 11.52 25.96 -18.95
N ILE A 55 10.50 25.18 -18.63
CA ILE A 55 9.78 25.27 -17.35
C ILE A 55 10.29 24.18 -16.40
N PHE A 56 10.79 24.58 -15.23
CA PHE A 56 11.21 23.64 -14.19
C PHE A 56 10.02 23.22 -13.32
N GLN A 57 9.93 21.92 -13.03
CA GLN A 57 8.88 21.32 -12.22
C GLN A 57 9.49 20.41 -11.15
N VAL A 58 8.71 20.14 -10.10
CA VAL A 58 9.05 19.11 -9.12
C VAL A 58 9.00 17.75 -9.83
N ARG A 59 10.06 16.95 -9.68
CA ARG A 59 10.12 15.62 -10.29
C ARG A 59 9.20 14.66 -9.53
N THR A 60 9.47 14.44 -8.25
CA THR A 60 8.65 13.61 -7.37
C THR A 60 8.37 14.35 -6.07
N SER A 61 7.24 14.08 -5.45
CA SER A 61 6.96 14.52 -4.08
C SER A 61 6.37 13.37 -3.28
N GLY A 62 6.42 13.46 -1.97
CA GLY A 62 5.85 12.42 -1.13
C GLY A 62 5.95 12.72 0.34
N TYR A 63 5.44 11.81 1.15
CA TYR A 63 5.61 11.80 2.60
C TYR A 63 5.62 10.37 3.10
N ALA A 64 6.10 10.20 4.32
CA ALA A 64 6.05 8.94 5.04
C ALA A 64 5.04 9.03 6.18
N GLY A 65 4.47 7.91 6.57
CA GLY A 65 3.60 7.84 7.74
C GLY A 65 3.68 6.52 8.46
N PHE A 66 2.96 6.43 9.57
CA PHE A 66 2.78 5.21 10.33
C PHE A 66 1.38 5.12 10.93
N SER A 67 0.91 3.91 11.17
CA SER A 67 -0.43 3.61 11.69
C SER A 67 -0.42 3.37 13.20
N TYR A 68 -1.44 3.84 13.90
CA TYR A 68 -1.76 3.46 15.28
C TYR A 68 -3.28 3.42 15.43
N LEU A 69 -3.78 2.62 16.38
CA LEU A 69 -5.22 2.47 16.55
C LEU A 69 -5.85 3.72 17.19
N PRO A 70 -7.01 4.19 16.71
CA PRO A 70 -7.80 5.20 17.41
C PRO A 70 -8.15 4.71 18.83
N PRO A 71 -8.24 5.60 19.83
CA PRO A 71 -8.22 7.07 19.73
C PRO A 71 -6.84 7.73 19.80
N SER A 72 -5.73 6.98 19.84
CA SER A 72 -4.30 7.35 19.77
C SER A 72 -3.50 6.38 20.62
N ASN A 73 -3.73 5.09 20.42
CA ASN A 73 -3.02 4.04 21.15
C ASN A 73 -1.83 3.63 20.27
N PRO A 74 -0.63 4.18 20.50
CA PRO A 74 0.56 3.73 19.78
C PRO A 74 0.71 2.21 19.93
N PRO A 75 1.41 1.56 19.00
CA PRO A 75 1.69 0.14 19.13
C PRO A 75 2.58 -0.10 20.36
N GLY A 76 2.24 -1.12 21.13
CA GLY A 76 3.08 -1.62 22.22
C GLY A 76 4.35 -2.26 21.70
N VAL A 77 5.37 -2.34 22.55
CA VAL A 77 6.56 -3.15 22.25
C VAL A 77 6.13 -4.57 21.87
N GLY A 78 6.52 -4.97 20.67
CA GLY A 78 6.23 -6.28 20.12
C GLY A 78 4.92 -6.40 19.33
N GLU A 79 4.07 -5.38 19.32
CA GLU A 79 2.92 -5.30 18.41
C GLU A 79 3.37 -4.99 16.98
N VAL A 80 2.62 -5.52 16.00
CA VAL A 80 2.84 -5.21 14.58
C VAL A 80 2.06 -3.94 14.22
N PHE A 81 2.72 -3.03 13.52
CA PHE A 81 2.14 -1.81 12.97
C PHE A 81 2.68 -1.55 11.57
N TYR A 82 1.98 -0.77 10.76
CA TYR A 82 2.42 -0.45 9.41
C TYR A 82 3.08 0.92 9.35
N THR A 83 4.20 1.01 8.65
CA THR A 83 4.66 2.27 8.06
C THR A 83 4.20 2.34 6.62
N HIS A 84 4.05 3.55 6.09
CA HIS A 84 3.78 3.75 4.69
C HIS A 84 4.62 4.86 4.09
N VAL A 85 4.73 4.82 2.77
CA VAL A 85 5.24 5.92 1.97
C VAL A 85 4.27 6.18 0.83
N LEU A 86 3.92 7.44 0.64
CA LEU A 86 3.15 7.91 -0.50
C LEU A 86 4.05 8.77 -1.37
N VAL A 87 4.18 8.38 -2.62
CA VAL A 87 5.01 9.04 -3.63
C VAL A 87 4.13 9.46 -4.79
N SER A 88 4.29 10.69 -5.25
CA SER A 88 3.63 11.24 -6.42
C SER A 88 4.65 11.71 -7.44
N HIS A 89 4.22 11.76 -8.70
CA HIS A 89 5.02 12.31 -9.78
C HIS A 89 4.30 13.47 -10.47
N PRO A 90 4.37 14.70 -9.92
CA PRO A 90 3.59 15.82 -10.43
C PRO A 90 4.13 16.38 -11.76
N GLY A 91 5.45 16.34 -11.97
CA GLY A 91 6.09 16.89 -13.18
C GLY A 91 5.89 16.03 -14.43
N ASN A 92 6.12 16.62 -15.60
CA ASN A 92 6.04 15.96 -16.92
C ASN A 92 7.44 15.71 -17.53
N PRO A 93 8.19 14.67 -17.13
CA PRO A 93 9.50 14.37 -17.71
C PRO A 93 9.34 13.64 -19.04
N CYS A 94 10.17 13.98 -20.03
CA CYS A 94 10.04 13.42 -21.38
C CYS A 94 10.46 11.96 -21.51
N GLY A 95 11.03 11.40 -20.44
CA GLY A 95 11.39 9.99 -20.34
C GLY A 95 10.69 9.24 -19.19
N GLY A 96 9.66 9.82 -18.57
CA GLY A 96 9.13 9.29 -17.30
C GLY A 96 10.15 9.43 -16.16
N SER A 97 9.88 8.76 -15.04
CA SER A 97 10.82 8.65 -13.93
C SER A 97 10.84 7.24 -13.38
N VAL A 98 11.98 6.81 -12.87
CA VAL A 98 12.15 5.54 -12.17
C VAL A 98 12.59 5.86 -10.76
N VAL A 99 11.75 5.48 -9.81
CA VAL A 99 11.95 5.78 -8.40
C VAL A 99 12.56 4.58 -7.70
N GLY A 100 13.70 4.80 -7.06
CA GLY A 100 14.25 3.89 -6.06
C GLY A 100 13.73 4.26 -4.66
N LEU A 101 13.36 3.24 -3.88
CA LEU A 101 12.93 3.39 -2.50
C LEU A 101 13.79 2.54 -1.58
N GLU A 102 14.17 3.10 -0.43
CA GLU A 102 14.75 2.34 0.67
C GLU A 102 14.12 2.76 1.99
N LEU A 103 13.81 1.78 2.83
CA LEU A 103 13.26 1.96 4.16
C LEU A 103 14.38 1.91 5.19
N ILE A 104 14.60 3.00 5.90
CA ILE A 104 15.61 3.14 6.95
C ILE A 104 14.89 3.15 8.29
N LEU A 105 15.11 2.08 9.06
CA LEU A 105 14.48 1.88 10.35
C LEU A 105 15.35 2.44 11.48
N PRO A 106 14.76 3.07 12.50
CA PRO A 106 15.52 3.47 13.68
C PRO A 106 15.89 2.25 14.54
N PRO A 107 16.82 2.42 15.50
CA PRO A 107 17.22 1.35 16.41
C PRO A 107 16.03 0.73 17.15
N GLY A 108 16.02 -0.59 17.21
CA GLY A 108 14.99 -1.37 17.90
C GLY A 108 13.73 -1.63 17.07
N ILE A 109 13.60 -1.08 15.86
CA ILE A 109 12.50 -1.39 14.93
C ILE A 109 13.02 -2.30 13.80
N GLN A 110 12.24 -3.33 13.48
CA GLN A 110 12.50 -4.26 12.39
C GLN A 110 11.24 -4.57 11.59
N THR A 111 11.41 -5.13 10.39
CA THR A 111 10.28 -5.60 9.59
C THR A 111 9.61 -6.80 10.23
N ALA A 112 8.28 -6.84 10.20
CA ALA A 112 7.46 -7.95 10.68
C ALA A 112 6.79 -8.73 9.52
N ILE A 113 7.38 -8.67 8.32
CA ILE A 113 6.78 -9.24 7.10
C ILE A 113 6.57 -10.75 7.27
N SER A 114 5.33 -11.16 7.06
CA SER A 114 4.90 -12.55 7.19
C SER A 114 3.69 -12.80 6.28
N THR A 115 3.13 -14.01 6.31
CA THR A 115 1.87 -14.30 5.60
C THR A 115 0.65 -13.67 6.27
N THR A 116 0.71 -13.40 7.57
CA THR A 116 -0.37 -12.69 8.31
C THR A 116 -0.22 -11.18 8.18
N ASP A 117 1.01 -10.70 8.04
CA ASP A 117 1.35 -9.28 7.93
C ASP A 117 2.15 -9.06 6.63
N PRO A 118 1.48 -9.01 5.46
CA PRO A 118 2.16 -8.84 4.19
C PRO A 118 2.45 -7.37 3.89
N VAL A 119 3.40 -7.11 3.00
CA VAL A 119 3.57 -5.77 2.40
C VAL A 119 2.45 -5.54 1.39
N PHE A 120 1.87 -4.34 1.42
CA PHE A 120 0.86 -3.91 0.43
C PHE A 120 1.41 -2.79 -0.45
N CYS A 121 1.05 -2.81 -1.74
CA CYS A 121 1.54 -1.85 -2.72
C CYS A 121 0.41 -1.45 -3.66
N PHE A 122 0.08 -0.17 -3.67
CA PHE A 122 -1.01 0.39 -4.48
C PHE A 122 -0.50 1.54 -5.34
N GLY A 123 -1.19 1.76 -6.44
CA GLY A 123 -0.92 2.89 -7.32
C GLY A 123 -2.20 3.49 -7.87
N ILE A 124 -2.14 4.79 -8.15
CA ILE A 124 -3.14 5.49 -8.96
C ILE A 124 -2.49 5.87 -10.29
N THR A 125 -3.13 5.48 -11.38
CA THR A 125 -2.76 5.94 -12.72
C THR A 125 -3.15 7.41 -12.92
N PRO A 126 -2.60 8.10 -13.93
CA PRO A 126 -2.99 9.49 -14.23
C PRO A 126 -4.48 9.69 -14.53
N ASN A 127 -5.21 8.61 -14.82
CA ASN A 127 -6.66 8.61 -15.05
C ASN A 127 -7.47 8.29 -13.78
N ASN A 128 -6.87 8.40 -12.59
CA ASN A 128 -7.48 8.09 -11.29
C ASN A 128 -7.98 6.63 -11.15
N VAL A 129 -7.33 5.69 -11.85
CA VAL A 129 -7.61 4.25 -11.68
C VAL A 129 -6.68 3.70 -10.61
N LEU A 130 -7.25 3.19 -9.51
CA LEU A 130 -6.51 2.44 -8.49
C LEU A 130 -6.15 1.05 -9.03
N PHE A 131 -4.94 0.59 -8.72
CA PHE A 131 -4.51 -0.77 -9.00
C PHE A 131 -3.59 -1.29 -7.89
N ASN A 132 -3.58 -2.60 -7.71
CA ASN A 132 -2.72 -3.30 -6.76
C ASN A 132 -1.50 -3.86 -7.49
N TYR A 133 -0.31 -3.38 -7.14
CA TYR A 133 0.94 -3.81 -7.77
C TYR A 133 1.23 -5.31 -7.54
N ALA A 134 0.67 -5.95 -6.51
CA ALA A 134 0.80 -7.39 -6.31
C ALA A 134 0.25 -8.21 -7.48
N ASN A 135 -0.81 -7.71 -8.12
CA ASN A 135 -1.48 -8.35 -9.26
C ASN A 135 -0.81 -8.01 -10.60
N GLU A 136 0.09 -7.03 -10.62
CA GLU A 136 0.77 -6.58 -11.85
C GLU A 136 1.92 -7.50 -12.23
N ALA A 137 1.90 -8.01 -13.47
CA ALA A 137 2.91 -8.94 -13.96
C ALA A 137 4.34 -8.36 -13.96
N THR A 138 4.48 -7.04 -14.15
CA THR A 138 5.78 -6.37 -14.27
C THR A 138 6.40 -5.96 -12.93
N TYR A 139 5.57 -5.71 -11.92
CA TYR A 139 6.03 -5.15 -10.65
C TYR A 139 5.99 -6.17 -9.52
N GLY A 140 4.79 -6.66 -9.16
CA GLY A 140 4.57 -7.36 -7.90
C GLY A 140 4.71 -6.41 -6.70
N CYS A 141 4.49 -6.95 -5.49
CA CYS A 141 4.73 -6.25 -4.23
C CYS A 141 5.74 -7.05 -3.40
N PRO A 142 6.88 -6.46 -2.98
CA PRO A 142 7.95 -7.22 -2.34
C PRO A 142 7.55 -7.73 -0.96
N GLN A 143 7.71 -9.03 -0.73
CA GLN A 143 7.52 -9.65 0.59
C GLN A 143 8.86 -9.92 1.32
N THR A 144 9.97 -9.46 0.74
CA THR A 144 11.30 -9.45 1.37
C THR A 144 11.99 -8.16 0.97
N LEU A 145 12.70 -7.54 1.92
CA LEU A 145 13.39 -6.27 1.72
C LEU A 145 14.89 -6.49 1.94
N PRO A 146 15.67 -6.78 0.88
CA PRO A 146 17.11 -6.97 1.02
C PRO A 146 17.81 -5.67 1.38
N GLN A 147 19.04 -5.75 1.90
CA GLN A 147 19.83 -4.55 2.17
C GLN A 147 20.10 -3.76 0.88
N GLY A 148 19.79 -2.46 0.93
CA GLY A 148 20.05 -1.45 -0.08
C GLY A 148 21.33 -0.67 0.16
N LEU A 149 21.38 0.58 -0.31
CA LEU A 149 22.56 1.43 -0.16
C LEU A 149 22.67 2.01 1.26
N GLU A 150 21.55 2.46 1.82
CA GLU A 150 21.46 3.06 3.15
C GLU A 150 20.47 2.31 4.05
N GLY A 151 19.38 1.78 3.49
CA GLY A 151 18.34 1.05 4.22
C GLY A 151 17.92 -0.24 3.54
N LEU A 152 16.75 -0.75 3.88
CA LEU A 152 16.14 -1.93 3.25
C LEU A 152 15.56 -1.52 1.90
N ALA A 153 16.02 -2.14 0.81
CA ALA A 153 15.59 -1.80 -0.54
C ALA A 153 14.16 -2.27 -0.81
N VAL A 154 13.28 -1.33 -1.16
CA VAL A 154 11.89 -1.62 -1.55
C VAL A 154 11.80 -1.65 -3.06
N ARG A 155 12.08 -2.82 -3.63
CA ARG A 155 12.17 -3.06 -5.08
C ARG A 155 10.97 -3.83 -5.59
N ALA A 156 10.58 -3.56 -6.82
CA ALA A 156 9.60 -4.36 -7.53
C ALA A 156 10.16 -5.77 -7.80
N PRO A 157 9.61 -6.85 -7.18
CA PRO A 157 10.20 -8.19 -7.25
C PRO A 157 10.19 -8.81 -8.65
N ARG A 158 9.30 -8.37 -9.54
CA ARG A 158 9.18 -8.90 -10.91
C ARG A 158 10.00 -8.13 -11.94
N GLY A 159 10.99 -7.36 -11.49
CA GLY A 159 11.98 -6.68 -12.32
C GLY A 159 11.73 -5.19 -12.50
N GLY A 160 10.48 -4.72 -12.41
CA GLY A 160 10.13 -3.30 -12.47
C GLY A 160 10.80 -2.55 -13.62
N ALA A 161 11.09 -1.26 -13.41
CA ALA A 161 11.92 -0.48 -14.33
C ALA A 161 13.38 -0.41 -13.84
N GLY A 162 14.34 -0.53 -14.76
CA GLY A 162 15.76 -0.35 -14.43
C GLY A 162 16.33 -1.35 -13.40
N GLY A 163 15.76 -2.55 -13.29
CA GLY A 163 16.25 -3.59 -12.37
C GLY A 163 15.65 -3.53 -10.95
N GLY A 164 14.38 -3.14 -10.84
CA GLY A 164 13.60 -3.19 -9.60
C GLY A 164 13.08 -1.83 -9.11
N GLY A 165 13.28 -0.76 -9.87
CA GLY A 165 12.71 0.56 -9.59
C GLY A 165 11.24 0.66 -9.99
N TRP A 166 10.58 1.68 -9.45
CA TRP A 166 9.16 1.95 -9.66
C TRP A 166 9.00 3.00 -10.76
N ALA A 167 8.51 2.60 -11.94
CA ALA A 167 8.29 3.57 -13.00
C ALA A 167 7.06 4.41 -12.68
N MET A 168 7.23 5.72 -12.70
CA MET A 168 6.17 6.68 -12.44
C MET A 168 5.96 7.58 -13.66
N ARG A 169 4.69 7.80 -13.98
CA ARG A 169 4.25 8.73 -15.03
C ARG A 169 3.72 10.01 -14.39
N GLN A 170 3.67 11.11 -15.15
CA GLN A 170 3.05 12.34 -14.66
C GLN A 170 1.63 12.07 -14.14
N GLY A 171 1.32 12.57 -12.94
CA GLY A 171 -0.01 12.43 -12.33
C GLY A 171 -0.26 11.06 -11.70
N SER A 172 0.74 10.16 -11.70
CA SER A 172 0.63 8.90 -10.97
C SER A 172 1.04 9.05 -9.52
N TRP A 173 0.45 8.19 -8.69
CA TRP A 173 0.75 8.06 -7.28
C TRP A 173 1.04 6.60 -6.95
N MET A 174 1.83 6.38 -5.91
CA MET A 174 2.18 5.07 -5.41
C MET A 174 2.22 5.12 -3.89
N GLU A 175 1.63 4.12 -3.26
CA GLU A 175 1.60 3.96 -1.81
C GLU A 175 2.06 2.55 -1.45
N ILE A 176 3.03 2.45 -0.55
CA ILE A 176 3.56 1.16 -0.09
C ILE A 176 3.48 1.08 1.42
N PHE A 177 2.92 -0.01 1.92
CA PHE A 177 2.75 -0.31 3.34
C PHE A 177 3.68 -1.45 3.75
N VAL A 178 4.51 -1.23 4.76
CA VAL A 178 5.44 -2.24 5.28
C VAL A 178 5.12 -2.50 6.76
N PRO A 179 4.88 -3.76 7.17
CA PRO A 179 4.67 -4.11 8.56
C PRO A 179 6.00 -4.10 9.32
N LEU A 180 5.96 -3.48 10.49
CA LEU A 180 7.07 -3.27 11.41
C LEU A 180 6.70 -3.76 12.79
N LYS A 181 7.73 -4.02 13.59
CA LYS A 181 7.63 -4.36 15.01
C LYS A 181 8.78 -3.71 15.75
N SER A 182 8.49 -3.12 16.92
CA SER A 182 9.51 -2.56 17.79
C SER A 182 9.84 -3.51 18.94
N SER A 183 11.10 -3.52 19.34
CA SER A 183 11.63 -4.25 20.51
C SER A 183 11.89 -3.34 21.71
N VAL A 184 11.73 -2.03 21.54
CA VAL A 184 11.94 -1.00 22.56
C VAL A 184 10.89 0.10 22.43
N VAL A 185 10.66 0.83 23.54
CA VAL A 185 9.82 2.03 23.56
C VAL A 185 10.40 3.09 22.63
N GLN A 186 9.54 3.81 21.92
CA GLN A 186 9.89 4.93 21.04
C GLN A 186 9.09 6.16 21.46
N ASN A 187 9.79 7.25 21.78
CA ASN A 187 9.17 8.48 22.32
C ASN A 187 9.00 9.58 21.26
N GLY A 188 9.16 9.28 19.97
CA GLY A 188 9.14 10.27 18.88
C GLY A 188 10.49 10.92 18.57
N ASP A 189 11.55 10.63 19.34
CA ASP A 189 12.90 11.16 19.09
C ASP A 189 13.57 10.52 17.87
N GLN A 190 13.14 9.31 17.54
CA GLN A 190 13.58 8.56 16.36
C GLN A 190 12.55 8.66 15.25
N LYS A 191 13.01 8.48 14.01
CA LYS A 191 12.14 8.57 12.83
C LYS A 191 12.27 7.33 11.97
N ILE A 192 11.14 6.90 11.40
CA ILE A 192 11.13 6.03 10.23
C ILE A 192 11.42 6.93 9.03
N ARG A 193 12.43 6.57 8.24
CA ARG A 193 12.87 7.36 7.08
C ARG A 193 12.77 6.53 5.82
N TRP A 194 12.30 7.16 4.75
CA TRP A 194 12.24 6.58 3.42
C TRP A 194 13.15 7.38 2.51
N ARG A 195 14.20 6.73 2.03
CA ARG A 195 15.09 7.28 1.00
C ARG A 195 14.36 7.19 -0.34
N LEU A 196 14.08 8.35 -0.92
CA LEU A 196 13.45 8.50 -2.23
C LEU A 196 14.50 8.93 -3.25
N ASN A 197 14.69 8.13 -4.29
CA ASN A 197 15.70 8.38 -5.32
C ASN A 197 15.05 8.40 -6.72
N PRO A 198 14.57 9.56 -7.22
CA PRO A 198 13.88 9.67 -8.51
C PRO A 198 14.81 9.80 -9.72
N ALA A 199 16.13 9.89 -9.52
CA ALA A 199 17.12 9.96 -10.59
C ALA A 199 18.52 9.60 -10.07
N ILE A 200 19.45 9.27 -10.96
CA ILE A 200 20.86 9.10 -10.57
C ILE A 200 21.35 10.38 -9.86
N ALA A 201 21.98 10.21 -8.70
CA ALA A 201 22.50 11.29 -7.85
C ALA A 201 21.46 12.29 -7.31
N VAL A 202 20.16 12.00 -7.39
CA VAL A 202 19.10 12.79 -6.76
C VAL A 202 18.46 11.96 -5.66
N VAL A 203 18.53 12.47 -4.43
CA VAL A 203 18.00 11.79 -3.23
C VAL A 203 17.24 12.78 -2.37
N GLY A 204 16.18 12.30 -1.73
CA GLY A 204 15.49 12.99 -0.65
C GLY A 204 15.00 11.98 0.39
N TYR A 205 14.61 12.50 1.56
CA TYR A 205 14.19 11.70 2.69
C TYR A 205 12.78 12.10 3.11
N LEU A 206 11.89 11.11 3.15
CA LEU A 206 10.54 11.26 3.69
C LEU A 206 10.56 10.67 5.10
N GLU A 207 10.17 11.45 6.10
CA GLU A 207 10.39 11.05 7.49
C GLU A 207 9.13 11.25 8.33
N THR A 208 8.88 10.34 9.26
CA THR A 208 7.84 10.48 10.28
C THR A 208 8.40 10.07 11.66
N PRO A 209 8.16 10.86 12.73
CA PRO A 209 8.47 10.43 14.10
C PRO A 209 7.70 9.16 14.45
N VAL A 210 8.33 8.24 15.19
CA VAL A 210 7.68 6.99 15.60
C VAL A 210 7.45 6.94 17.11
N PHE A 211 6.26 6.49 17.49
CA PHE A 211 5.84 6.33 18.88
C PHE A 211 5.46 4.88 19.13
N VAL A 212 6.02 4.28 20.18
CA VAL A 212 5.78 2.89 20.63
C VAL A 212 5.81 2.94 22.15
N ASP A 213 4.77 2.46 22.81
CA ASP A 213 4.66 2.42 24.27
C ASP A 213 5.12 1.08 24.86
N ASP A 214 5.30 1.05 26.19
CA ASP A 214 5.67 -0.15 26.95
C ASP A 214 4.47 -1.05 27.30
N ASP A 215 3.25 -0.56 27.07
CA ASP A 215 2.02 -1.30 27.36
C ASP A 215 1.69 -2.27 26.23
N VAL A 216 1.82 -3.57 26.51
CA VAL A 216 1.29 -4.61 25.62
C VAL A 216 -0.20 -4.74 25.90
N ILE A 217 -0.99 -3.85 25.30
CA ILE A 217 -2.45 -4.04 25.30
C ILE A 217 -2.70 -5.31 24.48
N PHE A 218 -3.19 -6.38 25.11
CA PHE A 218 -3.64 -7.57 24.37
C PHE A 218 -4.86 -7.19 23.52
N ARG A 219 -4.65 -6.78 22.27
CA ARG A 219 -5.72 -6.45 21.32
C ARG A 219 -6.22 -7.75 20.68
N THR A 220 -7.18 -8.39 21.33
CA THR A 220 -7.68 -9.74 20.98
C THR A 220 -8.46 -9.85 19.67
N SER A 221 -8.57 -8.80 18.85
CA SER A 221 -9.24 -8.89 17.55
C SER A 221 -8.68 -7.86 16.56
N GLN A 222 -7.48 -8.13 16.03
CA GLN A 222 -6.98 -7.43 14.84
C GLN A 222 -7.67 -7.89 13.55
N GLU A 223 -8.67 -8.78 13.64
CA GLU A 223 -9.39 -9.35 12.49
C GLU A 223 -10.27 -8.33 11.73
N ASP A 224 -10.56 -7.16 12.33
CA ASP A 224 -11.45 -6.13 11.73
C ASP A 224 -10.78 -4.76 11.50
N ILE A 225 -9.43 -4.71 11.46
CA ILE A 225 -8.70 -3.46 11.22
C ILE A 225 -8.58 -3.19 9.72
N VAL A 226 -9.07 -2.02 9.31
CA VAL A 226 -8.88 -1.50 7.95
C VAL A 226 -7.77 -0.47 7.94
N LEU A 227 -6.73 -0.75 7.17
CA LEU A 227 -5.73 0.22 6.74
C LEU A 227 -6.36 1.03 5.59
N PRO A 228 -6.74 2.30 5.79
CA PRO A 228 -7.24 3.09 4.68
C PRO A 228 -6.08 3.34 3.72
N VAL A 229 -6.28 3.08 2.44
CA VAL A 229 -5.36 3.54 1.40
C VAL A 229 -5.57 5.05 1.29
N GLU A 230 -4.54 5.88 1.51
CA GLU A 230 -4.70 7.34 1.44
C GLU A 230 -4.98 7.83 0.02
N LEU A 231 -4.57 7.05 -0.97
CA LEU A 231 -4.94 7.25 -2.37
C LEU A 231 -6.46 7.17 -2.60
N CYS A 232 -7.21 6.55 -1.69
CA CYS A 232 -8.66 6.53 -1.68
C CYS A 232 -9.17 7.63 -0.74
N SER A 233 -9.70 8.73 -1.27
CA SER A 233 -10.35 9.77 -0.46
C SER A 233 -11.71 9.33 0.11
N GLY A 234 -11.78 8.17 0.77
CA GLY A 234 -12.96 7.55 1.35
C GLY A 234 -12.60 6.26 2.09
N SER A 235 -13.14 6.09 3.29
CA SER A 235 -12.94 4.93 4.17
C SER A 235 -13.45 3.64 3.52
N GLN A 236 -12.60 2.94 2.77
CA GLN A 236 -12.89 1.61 2.26
C GLN A 236 -11.81 0.61 2.72
N PRO A 237 -12.17 -0.66 2.98
CA PRO A 237 -11.25 -1.70 3.41
C PRO A 237 -10.10 -1.91 2.42
N PRO A 238 -8.90 -2.38 2.86
CA PRO A 238 -7.79 -2.66 1.97
C PRO A 238 -8.06 -3.95 1.19
N GLN A 239 -9.01 -3.92 0.26
CA GLN A 239 -9.14 -4.85 -0.85
C GLN A 239 -9.47 -4.08 -2.13
N GLY A 240 -8.51 -3.25 -2.57
CA GLY A 240 -8.51 -2.73 -3.95
C GLY A 240 -9.61 -1.73 -4.31
N CYS A 241 -9.91 -0.81 -3.38
CA CYS A 241 -11.10 0.06 -3.25
C CYS A 241 -12.17 -0.61 -2.39
#